data_AF-A0AAV8ZPZ6-F1
#
_entry.id   AF-A0AAV8ZPZ6-F1
#
_cell.length_a   1.000
_cell.length_b   1.000
_cell.length_c   1.000
_cell.angle_alpha   90.00
_cell.angle_beta   90.00
_cell.angle_gamma   90.00
#
_symmetry.space_group_name_H-M   'P 1'
#
loop_
_entity.id
_entity.type
_entity.pdbx_description
1 polymer ?
#
loop_
_entity_poly.entity_id
_entity_poly.type
_entity_poly.pdbx_seq_one_letter_code
_entity_poly.pdbx_strand_id
1 'polypeptide(L)' 'MMISPSQTCSGICSLPQDYTSRCEQKYVQKRLVALEGGGNQLYTDVFWFPSCCVCTISNS' A
#
# COMPACT_ATOMS: atom_id res chain seq x y z
N MET A 1 -6.32 -9.53 -8.48
CA MET A 1 -6.81 -10.05 -7.18
C MET A 1 -6.41 -9.04 -6.12
N MET A 2 -7.35 -8.28 -5.57
CA MET A 2 -7.07 -7.30 -4.51
C MET A 2 -7.02 -8.05 -3.17
N ILE A 3 -5.82 -8.30 -2.67
CA ILE A 3 -5.60 -8.80 -1.31
C ILE A 3 -5.61 -7.56 -0.42
N SER A 4 -6.45 -7.52 0.61
CA SER A 4 -6.48 -6.35 1.50
C SER A 4 -5.15 -6.19 2.24
N PRO A 5 -4.72 -4.96 2.55
CA PRO A 5 -3.51 -4.72 3.33
C PRO A 5 -3.51 -5.55 4.61
N SER A 6 -2.34 -6.05 5.00
CA SER A 6 -2.11 -6.86 6.21
C SER A 6 -2.73 -8.27 6.27
N GLN A 7 -3.33 -8.77 5.19
CA GLN A 7 -3.69 -10.18 5.10
C GLN A 7 -2.51 -11.07 4.70
N THR A 8 -2.56 -12.34 5.12
CA THR A 8 -1.71 -13.40 4.60
C THR A 8 -1.94 -13.54 3.10
N CYS A 9 -0.86 -13.65 2.33
CA CYS A 9 -0.97 -13.69 0.88
C CYS A 9 -1.61 -14.99 0.40
N SER A 10 -2.62 -14.91 -0.46
CA SER A 10 -3.28 -16.07 -1.04
C SER A 10 -2.48 -16.63 -2.22
N GLY A 11 -2.48 -17.97 -2.40
CA GLY A 11 -1.87 -18.62 -3.57
C GLY A 11 -0.36 -18.82 -3.49
N ILE A 12 0.27 -18.63 -2.32
CA ILE A 12 1.65 -19.03 -2.09
C ILE A 12 1.64 -20.51 -1.73
N CYS A 13 2.34 -21.34 -2.52
CA CYS A 13 2.60 -22.73 -2.17
C CYS A 13 3.20 -22.78 -0.76
N SER A 14 2.76 -23.75 0.05
CA SER A 14 3.10 -23.94 1.47
C SER A 14 4.48 -23.39 1.84
N LEU A 15 4.47 -22.27 2.57
CA LEU A 15 5.68 -21.69 3.14
C LEU A 15 6.31 -22.71 4.10
N PRO A 16 7.66 -22.77 4.18
CA PRO A 16 8.33 -23.58 5.18
C PRO A 16 7.85 -23.23 6.59
N GLN A 17 7.96 -24.20 7.53
CA GLN A 17 7.75 -23.94 8.95
C GLN A 17 8.61 -22.74 9.39
N ASP A 18 8.05 -21.87 10.23
CA ASP A 18 8.65 -20.60 10.70
C ASP A 18 8.75 -19.45 9.68
N TYR A 19 8.01 -19.53 8.57
CA TYR A 19 7.84 -18.40 7.66
C TYR A 19 6.39 -17.97 7.56
N THR A 20 6.18 -16.66 7.67
CA THR A 20 4.87 -16.03 7.48
C THR A 20 4.91 -15.13 6.26
N SER A 21 3.78 -15.06 5.55
CA SER A 21 3.60 -14.08 4.48
C SER A 21 2.63 -13.00 4.91
N ARG A 22 2.90 -11.76 4.51
CA ARG A 22 2.01 -10.63 4.75
C ARG A 22 1.96 -9.73 3.53
N CYS A 23 0.77 -9.25 3.22
CA CYS A 23 0.58 -8.27 2.17
C CYS A 23 0.93 -6.87 2.71
N GLU A 24 2.00 -6.29 2.18
CA GLU A 24 2.47 -4.95 2.51
C GLU A 24 2.00 -3.94 1.45
N GLN A 25 1.17 -2.97 1.86
CA GLN A 25 0.66 -1.93 0.97
C GLN A 25 1.79 -0.96 0.61
N LYS A 26 2.10 -0.87 -0.68
CA LYS A 26 3.00 0.14 -1.20
C LYS A 26 2.22 1.39 -1.58
N TYR A 27 2.89 2.53 -1.45
CA TYR A 27 2.36 3.84 -1.77
C TYR A 27 3.28 4.53 -2.76
N VAL A 28 2.68 5.33 -3.63
CA VAL A 28 3.41 6.20 -4.56
C VAL A 28 3.09 7.65 -4.24
N GLN A 29 4.13 8.48 -4.25
CA GLN A 29 3.99 9.92 -4.12
C GLN A 29 3.53 10.51 -5.46
N LYS A 30 2.48 11.32 -5.42
CA LYS A 30 2.01 12.10 -6.56
C LYS A 30 1.90 13.55 -6.13
N ARG A 31 2.55 14.44 -6.90
CA ARG A 31 2.41 15.87 -6.75
C ARG A 31 1.14 16.30 -7.47
N LEU A 32 0.17 16.85 -6.76
CA LEU A 32 -1.11 17.29 -7.29
C LEU A 32 -1.42 18.71 -6.84
N VAL A 33 -2.32 19.37 -7.57
CA VAL A 33 -2.89 20.65 -7.16
C VAL A 33 -4.18 20.36 -6.38
N ALA A 34 -4.29 20.90 -5.19
CA ALA A 34 -5.46 20.82 -4.34
C ALA A 34 -6.06 22.21 -4.10
N LEU A 35 -7.37 22.25 -3.87
CA LEU A 35 -8.07 23.45 -3.43
C LEU A 35 -8.05 23.47 -1.91
N GLU A 36 -7.59 24.57 -1.34
CA GLU A 36 -7.64 24.80 0.11
C GLU A 36 -9.09 24.75 0.60
N GLY A 37 -9.32 24.33 1.85
CA GLY A 37 -10.67 24.18 2.41
C GLY A 37 -11.53 25.45 2.39
N GLY A 38 -10.90 26.64 2.28
CA GLY A 38 -11.59 27.91 2.08
C GLY A 38 -12.05 28.20 0.64
N GLY A 39 -11.70 27.35 -0.33
CA GLY A 39 -12.16 27.44 -1.72
C GLY A 39 -11.52 28.53 -2.58
N ASN A 40 -10.63 29.35 -2.00
CA ASN A 40 -10.09 30.54 -2.67
C ASN A 40 -8.64 30.40 -3.14
N GLN A 41 -7.95 29.33 -2.75
CA GLN A 41 -6.54 29.15 -3.10
C GLN A 41 -6.26 27.72 -3.58
N LEU A 42 -5.62 27.62 -4.74
CA LEU A 42 -5.04 26.38 -5.24
C LEU A 42 -3.60 26.28 -4.75
N TYR A 43 -3.23 25.15 -4.17
CA TYR A 43 -1.87 24.88 -3.72
C TYR A 43 -1.38 23.53 -4.27
N THR A 44 -0.07 23.38 -4.42
CA THR A 44 0.52 22.12 -4.88
C THR A 44 1.06 21.36 -3.67
N ASP A 45 0.67 20.09 -3.56
CA ASP A 45 1.10 19.23 -2.46
C ASP A 45 1.41 17.81 -2.95
N VAL A 46 2.02 17.00 -2.09
CA VAL A 46 2.39 15.62 -2.36
C VAL A 46 1.46 14.69 -1.61
N PHE A 47 0.71 13.90 -2.36
CA PHE A 47 -0.25 12.94 -1.84
C PHE A 47 0.28 11.51 -2.03
N TRP A 48 0.06 10.68 -1.01
CA TRP A 48 0.41 9.27 -1.05
C TRP A 48 -0.80 8.45 -1.49
N PHE A 49 -0.68 7.79 -2.64
CA PHE A 49 -1.73 6.92 -3.16
C PHE A 49 -1.35 5.45 -3.00
N PRO A 50 -2.30 4.59 -2.59
CA PRO A 50 -2.06 3.15 -2.58
C PRO A 50 -1.84 2.67 -4.01
N SER A 51 -0.68 2.07 -4.29
CA SER A 51 -0.32 1.60 -5.64
C SER A 51 -0.62 0.13 -5.84
N CYS A 52 -0.04 -0.72 -4.99
CA CYS A 52 -0.23 -2.16 -5.03
C CYS A 52 0.10 -2.76 -3.67
N CYS A 53 -0.39 -3.98 -3.44
CA CYS A 53 0.01 -4.76 -2.29
C CYS A 53 1.06 -5.78 -2.72
N VAL A 54 2.23 -5.76 -2.08
CA VAL A 54 3.33 -6.67 -2.36
C VAL A 54 3.38 -7.72 -1.26
N CYS A 55 3.49 -8.99 -1.65
CA CYS A 55 3.67 -10.02 -0.66
C CYS A 55 5.11 -10.04 -0.13
N THR A 56 5.26 -9.83 1.16
CA THR A 56 6.54 -10.00 1.86
C THR A 56 6.51 -11.28 2.67
N ILE A 57 7.64 -11.99 2.67
CA ILE A 57 7.83 -13.21 3.45
C ILE A 57 8.87 -12.88 4.53
N SER A 58 8.53 -13.16 5.78
CA SER A 58 9.40 -12.92 6.94
C SER A 58 9.47 -14.17 7.81
N ASN A 59 10.60 -14.35 8.49
CA ASN A 59 10.71 -15.33 9.57
C ASN A 59 9.80 -14.87 10.73
N SER A 60 8.98 -15.78 11.24
CA SER A 60 7.97 -15.51 12.29
C SER A 60 8.57 -15.37 13.68
#